data_AF-A0A6G4P7J8-F1
#
_entry.id   AF-A0A6G4P7J8-F1
#
_cell.length_a   1.000
_cell.length_b   1.000
_cell.length_c   1.000
_cell.angle_alpha   90.00
_cell.angle_beta   90.00
_cell.angle_gamma   90.00
#
_symmetry.space_group_name_H-M   'P 1'
#
loop_
_entity.id
_entity.type
_entity.pdbx_description
1 polymer ?
#
loop_
_entity_poly.entity_id
_entity_poly.type
_entity_poly.pdbx_seq_one_letter_code
_entity_poly.pdbx_strand_id
1 'polypeptide(L)'
;KDFWFYVRSVNLVGKSAFVEASGRASNDAEGYLGLFREKIGKLHLAQGLWELIDNSQLADEMAEMKTTITETRNEITQTVSKTLEDQSATIQQIQRVQKDTNDDLAALYMLKVQKTKNGIPYVAGIGAGIEDTDGQPLSNILLLADR
;
A
#
# COMPACT_ATOMS: atom_id res chain seq x y z
N LYS A 1 -14.35 -14.64 68.28
CA LYS A 1 -14.37 -13.59 69.34
C LYS A 1 -14.99 -12.35 68.73
N ASP A 2 -16.01 -11.80 69.38
CA ASP A 2 -16.65 -10.59 68.90
C ASP A 2 -15.91 -9.38 69.47
N PHE A 3 -15.60 -8.44 68.61
CA PHE A 3 -14.88 -7.22 68.92
C PHE A 3 -15.84 -6.04 68.80
N TRP A 4 -15.72 -5.10 69.73
CA TRP A 4 -16.54 -3.90 69.77
C TRP A 4 -15.65 -2.70 69.51
N PHE A 5 -16.09 -1.86 68.58
CA PHE A 5 -15.43 -0.64 68.16
C PHE A 5 -16.32 0.54 68.54
N TYR A 6 -15.73 1.51 69.23
CA TYR A 6 -16.40 2.73 69.67
C TYR A 6 -15.74 3.90 68.96
N VAL A 7 -16.43 4.50 68.00
CA VAL A 7 -15.90 5.60 67.19
C VAL A 7 -16.62 6.89 67.56
N ARG A 8 -15.87 7.97 67.74
CA ARG A 8 -16.42 9.32 67.87
C ARG A 8 -15.55 10.31 67.12
N SER A 9 -16.13 11.40 66.65
CA SER A 9 -15.36 12.50 66.10
C SER A 9 -14.88 13.44 67.21
N VAL A 10 -13.70 14.01 67.02
CA VAL A 10 -13.13 15.04 67.90
C VAL A 10 -12.63 16.17 67.02
N ASN A 11 -13.08 17.39 67.31
CA ASN A 11 -12.58 18.60 66.68
C ASN A 11 -12.36 19.70 67.75
N LEU A 12 -11.99 20.90 67.31
CA LEU A 12 -11.74 22.05 68.18
C LEU A 12 -12.99 22.52 68.95
N VAL A 13 -14.18 22.19 68.47
CA VAL A 13 -15.47 22.65 69.01
C VAL A 13 -16.08 21.63 69.98
N GLY A 14 -15.61 20.38 69.98
CA GLY A 14 -16.04 19.37 70.94
C GLY A 14 -15.90 17.93 70.46
N LYS A 15 -16.56 17.04 71.20
CA LYS A 15 -16.56 15.58 70.99
C LYS A 15 -17.99 15.12 70.73
N SER A 16 -18.19 14.25 69.73
CA SER A 16 -19.50 13.64 69.49
C SER A 16 -19.80 12.53 70.51
N ALA A 17 -21.07 12.11 70.55
CA ALA A 17 -21.44 10.82 71.13
C ALA A 17 -20.69 9.67 70.44
N PHE A 18 -20.52 8.56 71.15
CA PHE A 18 -19.93 7.35 70.58
C PHE A 18 -20.95 6.65 69.67
N VAL A 19 -20.46 6.20 68.51
CA VAL A 19 -21.12 5.20 67.67
C VAL A 19 -20.44 3.87 67.93
N GLU A 20 -21.24 2.85 68.21
CA GLU A 20 -20.77 1.51 68.54
C GLU A 20 -21.00 0.58 67.35
N ALA A 21 -19.99 -0.22 67.00
CA ALA A 21 -20.09 -1.26 65.99
C ALA A 21 -19.41 -2.52 66.51
N SER A 22 -20.02 -3.69 66.28
CA SER A 22 -19.38 -4.98 66.55
C SER A 22 -18.94 -5.66 65.27
N GLY A 23 -17.89 -6.45 65.36
CA GLY A 23 -17.36 -7.24 64.26
C GLY A 23 -16.65 -8.49 64.74
N ARG A 24 -16.64 -9.52 63.90
CA ARG A 24 -15.86 -10.73 64.14
C ARG A 24 -14.66 -10.72 63.20
N ALA A 25 -13.47 -10.92 63.75
CA ALA A 25 -12.28 -11.08 62.93
C ALA A 25 -12.45 -12.34 62.07
N SER A 26 -12.30 -12.19 60.76
CA SER A 26 -12.30 -13.27 59.78
C SER A 26 -10.96 -13.26 59.04
N ASN A 27 -10.42 -14.45 58.76
CA ASN A 27 -9.26 -14.64 57.90
C ASN A 27 -9.66 -14.89 56.43
N ASP A 28 -10.95 -14.70 56.09
CA ASP A 28 -11.48 -14.84 54.74
C ASP A 28 -11.17 -13.60 53.88
N ALA A 29 -9.92 -13.53 53.41
CA ALA A 29 -9.47 -12.44 52.54
C ALA A 29 -10.24 -12.41 51.22
N GLU A 30 -10.64 -13.56 50.67
CA GLU A 30 -11.37 -13.67 49.41
C GLU A 30 -12.78 -13.08 49.54
N GLY A 31 -13.49 -13.38 50.63
CA GLY A 31 -14.79 -12.78 50.92
C GLY A 31 -14.75 -11.26 51.09
N TYR A 32 -13.71 -10.73 51.74
CA TYR A 32 -13.53 -9.27 51.83
C TYR A 32 -13.24 -8.65 50.46
N LEU A 33 -12.41 -9.27 49.62
CA LEU A 33 -12.14 -8.79 48.27
C LEU A 33 -13.40 -8.80 47.38
N GLY A 34 -14.24 -9.81 47.51
CA GLY A 34 -15.56 -9.88 46.85
C GLY A 34 -16.48 -8.74 47.28
N LEU A 35 -16.59 -8.50 48.59
CA LEU A 35 -17.39 -7.41 49.16
C LEU A 35 -16.92 -6.04 48.67
N PHE A 36 -15.61 -5.79 48.68
CA PHE A 36 -15.05 -4.53 48.21
C PHE A 36 -15.21 -4.37 46.70
N ARG A 37 -15.05 -5.43 45.90
CA ARG A 37 -15.31 -5.41 44.46
C ARG A 37 -16.75 -5.02 44.17
N GLU A 38 -17.72 -5.60 44.87
CA GLU A 38 -19.14 -5.24 44.71
C GLU A 38 -19.42 -3.78 45.10
N LYS A 39 -18.88 -3.34 46.25
CA LYS A 39 -19.06 -1.95 46.71
C LYS A 39 -18.40 -0.93 45.79
N ILE A 40 -17.19 -1.20 45.31
CA ILE A 40 -16.47 -0.35 44.37
C ILE A 40 -17.22 -0.32 43.04
N GLY A 41 -17.66 -1.47 42.53
CA GLY A 41 -18.39 -1.57 41.26
C GLY A 41 -19.72 -0.79 41.24
N LYS A 42 -20.36 -0.58 42.40
CA LYS A 42 -21.58 0.24 42.53
C LYS A 42 -21.32 1.75 42.57
N LEU A 43 -20.07 2.20 42.65
CA LEU A 43 -19.74 3.63 42.63
C LEU A 43 -19.75 4.17 41.21
N HIS A 44 -20.25 5.39 41.03
CA HIS A 44 -20.29 6.08 39.73
C HIS A 44 -18.89 6.23 39.08
N LEU A 45 -17.84 6.38 39.91
CA LEU A 45 -16.45 6.41 39.43
C LEU A 45 -15.99 5.07 38.83
N ALA A 46 -16.45 3.94 39.38
CA ALA A 46 -16.11 2.63 38.83
C ALA A 46 -16.84 2.37 37.51
N GLN A 47 -18.08 2.84 37.37
CA GLN A 47 -18.81 2.78 36.10
C GLN A 47 -18.09 3.58 35.00
N GLY A 48 -17.66 4.81 35.29
CA GLY A 48 -16.87 5.60 34.33
C GLY A 48 -15.51 4.97 34.02
N LEU A 49 -14.88 4.29 34.97
CA LEU A 49 -13.66 3.53 34.73
C LEU A 49 -13.90 2.30 33.84
N TRP A 50 -15.03 1.60 34.00
CA TRP A 50 -15.40 0.47 33.14
C TRP A 50 -15.64 0.91 31.70
N GLU A 51 -16.34 2.02 31.48
CA GLU A 51 -16.54 2.61 30.14
C GLU A 51 -15.21 3.02 29.48
N LEU A 52 -14.24 3.51 30.27
CA LEU A 52 -12.89 3.82 29.77
C LEU A 52 -12.03 2.57 29.49
N ILE A 53 -12.31 1.45 30.14
CA ILE A 53 -11.59 0.18 29.95
C ILE A 53 -12.23 -0.68 28.85
N ASP A 54 -13.51 -0.44 28.53
CA ASP A 54 -14.25 -1.14 27.49
C ASP A 54 -13.72 -0.77 26.09
N ASN A 55 -12.82 -1.61 25.58
CA ASN A 55 -12.23 -1.49 24.25
C ASN A 55 -13.06 -2.22 23.17
N SER A 56 -14.35 -2.50 23.40
CA SER A 56 -15.21 -3.14 22.40
C SER A 56 -15.25 -2.38 21.07
N GLN A 57 -15.32 -1.05 21.10
CA GLN A 57 -15.25 -0.20 19.90
C GLN A 57 -13.93 -0.37 19.14
N LEU A 58 -12.81 -0.48 19.86
CA LEU A 58 -11.51 -0.75 19.24
C LEU A 58 -11.48 -2.13 18.56
N ALA A 59 -12.18 -3.13 19.09
CA ALA A 59 -12.28 -4.44 18.46
C ALA A 59 -13.05 -4.39 17.13
N ASP A 60 -14.14 -3.61 17.07
CA ASP A 60 -14.92 -3.41 15.86
C ASP A 60 -14.14 -2.64 14.79
N GLU A 61 -13.48 -1.53 15.17
CA GLU A 61 -12.61 -0.76 14.28
C GLU A 61 -11.46 -1.63 13.72
N MET A 62 -10.88 -2.51 14.54
CA MET A 62 -9.85 -3.45 14.12
C MET A 62 -10.40 -4.51 13.13
N ALA A 63 -11.66 -4.93 13.30
CA ALA A 63 -12.32 -5.87 12.39
C ALA A 63 -12.63 -5.22 11.03
N GLU A 64 -13.11 -3.98 11.03
CA GLU A 64 -13.30 -3.18 9.82
C GLU A 64 -11.98 -2.93 9.11
N MET A 65 -10.95 -2.48 9.84
CA MET A 65 -9.61 -2.25 9.30
C MET A 65 -9.02 -3.54 8.68
N LYS A 66 -9.20 -4.69 9.32
CA LYS A 66 -8.78 -5.99 8.75
C LYS A 66 -9.48 -6.29 7.42
N THR A 67 -10.75 -5.94 7.31
CA THR A 67 -11.55 -6.11 6.09
C THR A 67 -11.02 -5.20 4.98
N THR A 68 -10.86 -3.90 5.26
CA THR A 68 -10.30 -2.93 4.31
C THR A 68 -8.90 -3.32 3.85
N ILE A 69 -8.01 -3.74 4.75
CA ILE A 69 -6.67 -4.21 4.40
C ILE A 69 -6.73 -5.41 3.45
N THR A 70 -7.68 -6.31 3.65
CA THR A 70 -7.85 -7.50 2.80
C THR A 70 -8.36 -7.11 1.40
N GLU A 71 -9.33 -6.21 1.32
CA GLU A 71 -9.86 -5.70 0.05
C GLU A 71 -8.77 -4.94 -0.72
N THR A 72 -8.09 -4.00 -0.08
CA THR A 72 -6.97 -3.26 -0.69
C THR A 72 -5.87 -4.20 -1.17
N ARG A 73 -5.54 -5.26 -0.41
CA ARG A 73 -4.57 -6.27 -0.85
C ARG A 73 -5.02 -6.97 -2.13
N ASN A 74 -6.29 -7.33 -2.24
CA ASN A 74 -6.84 -7.99 -3.41
C ASN A 74 -6.83 -7.06 -4.63
N GLU A 75 -7.23 -5.80 -4.45
CA GLU A 75 -7.18 -4.77 -5.50
C GLU A 75 -5.76 -4.50 -6.01
N ILE A 76 -4.78 -4.39 -5.10
CA ILE A 76 -3.36 -4.27 -5.46
C ILE A 76 -2.92 -5.49 -6.26
N THR A 77 -3.22 -6.70 -5.78
CA THR A 77 -2.81 -7.95 -6.45
C THR A 77 -3.37 -8.03 -7.87
N GLN A 78 -4.66 -7.70 -8.03
CA GLN A 78 -5.32 -7.72 -9.34
C GLN A 78 -4.75 -6.64 -10.27
N THR A 79 -4.58 -5.42 -9.78
CA THR A 79 -4.09 -4.28 -10.58
C THR A 79 -2.65 -4.48 -11.03
N VAL A 80 -1.78 -4.94 -10.12
CA VAL A 80 -0.39 -5.25 -10.42
C VAL A 80 -0.31 -6.41 -11.42
N SER A 81 -1.08 -7.49 -11.21
CA SER A 81 -1.06 -8.64 -12.14
C SER A 81 -1.47 -8.22 -13.55
N LYS A 82 -2.58 -7.50 -13.69
CA LYS A 82 -3.06 -7.01 -15.00
C LYS A 82 -2.05 -6.09 -15.67
N THR A 83 -1.46 -5.16 -14.92
CA THR A 83 -0.46 -4.24 -15.46
C THR A 83 0.79 -4.98 -15.93
N LEU A 84 1.23 -6.00 -15.19
CA LEU A 84 2.38 -6.83 -15.58
C LEU A 84 2.07 -7.68 -16.82
N GLU A 85 0.86 -8.22 -16.95
CA GLU A 85 0.41 -8.94 -18.15
C GLU A 85 0.41 -8.02 -19.38
N ASP A 86 -0.19 -6.84 -19.27
CA ASP A 86 -0.26 -5.84 -20.35
C ASP A 86 1.14 -5.37 -20.76
N GLN A 87 2.02 -5.12 -19.78
CA GLN A 87 3.42 -4.75 -20.04
C GLN A 87 4.20 -5.89 -20.68
N SER A 88 4.01 -7.13 -20.24
CA SER A 88 4.64 -8.30 -20.84
C SER A 88 4.25 -8.46 -22.30
N ALA A 89 2.96 -8.32 -22.63
CA ALA A 89 2.47 -8.37 -24.00
C ALA A 89 3.09 -7.25 -24.87
N THR A 90 3.15 -6.03 -24.34
CA THR A 90 3.76 -4.88 -25.01
C THR A 90 5.25 -5.12 -25.28
N ILE A 91 5.99 -5.62 -24.29
CA ILE A 91 7.42 -5.92 -24.42
C ILE A 91 7.65 -7.02 -25.46
N GLN A 92 6.85 -8.09 -25.44
CA GLN A 92 6.94 -9.16 -26.45
C GLN A 92 6.70 -8.63 -27.87
N GLN A 93 5.77 -7.69 -28.04
CA GLN A 93 5.53 -7.06 -29.34
C GLN A 93 6.73 -6.21 -29.77
N ILE A 94 7.29 -5.40 -28.87
CA ILE A 94 8.50 -4.59 -29.15
C ILE A 94 9.68 -5.50 -29.54
N GLN A 95 9.87 -6.61 -28.82
CA GLN A 95 10.93 -7.57 -29.12
C GLN A 95 10.78 -8.19 -30.50
N ARG A 96 9.55 -8.51 -30.92
CA ARG A 96 9.29 -8.99 -32.29
C ARG A 96 9.62 -7.92 -33.32
N VAL A 97 9.07 -6.72 -33.18
CA VAL A 97 9.32 -5.63 -34.15
C VAL A 97 10.80 -5.29 -34.26
N GLN A 98 11.53 -5.24 -33.15
CA GLN A 98 12.99 -5.00 -33.19
C GLN A 98 13.75 -6.13 -33.87
N LYS A 99 13.37 -7.38 -33.59
CA LYS A 99 13.99 -8.53 -34.25
C LYS A 99 13.72 -8.52 -35.75
N ASP A 100 12.46 -8.38 -36.16
CA ASP A 100 12.06 -8.34 -37.56
C ASP A 100 12.77 -7.16 -38.29
N THR A 101 12.85 -5.98 -37.67
CA THR A 101 13.58 -4.83 -38.26
C THR A 101 15.07 -5.11 -38.41
N ASN A 102 15.72 -5.75 -37.44
CA ASN A 102 17.16 -6.01 -37.46
C ASN A 102 17.54 -7.17 -38.40
N ASP A 103 16.69 -8.20 -38.43
CA ASP A 103 16.94 -9.41 -39.21
C ASP A 103 16.49 -9.24 -40.66
N ASP A 104 15.50 -8.39 -40.95
CA ASP A 104 14.88 -8.30 -42.28
C ASP A 104 15.23 -7.02 -43.05
N LEU A 105 15.92 -6.00 -42.49
CA LEU A 105 16.20 -4.75 -43.22
C LEU A 105 17.70 -4.49 -43.45
N ALA A 106 18.05 -4.14 -44.69
CA ALA A 106 19.38 -3.67 -45.08
C ALA A 106 19.32 -2.28 -45.74
N ALA A 107 20.36 -1.46 -45.51
CA ALA A 107 20.47 -0.11 -46.08
C ALA A 107 21.31 -0.11 -47.37
N LEU A 108 20.79 0.53 -48.42
CA LEU A 108 21.43 0.69 -49.72
C LEU A 108 21.76 2.15 -50.03
N TYR A 109 22.94 2.37 -50.60
CA TYR A 109 23.36 3.67 -51.12
C TYR A 109 23.79 3.53 -52.59
N MET A 110 23.33 4.45 -53.46
CA MET A 110 23.60 4.44 -54.90
C MET A 110 24.12 5.80 -55.38
N LEU A 111 25.15 5.79 -56.24
CA LEU A 111 25.69 6.99 -56.88
C LEU A 111 25.73 6.80 -58.40
N LYS A 112 25.07 7.69 -59.16
CA LYS A 112 25.06 7.67 -60.62
C LYS A 112 26.00 8.75 -61.15
N VAL A 113 27.03 8.34 -61.89
CA VAL A 113 27.96 9.25 -62.58
C VAL A 113 27.72 9.22 -64.09
N GLN A 114 27.78 10.38 -64.74
CA GLN A 114 27.68 10.54 -66.19
C GLN A 114 28.83 11.41 -66.70
N LYS A 115 29.06 11.42 -68.02
CA LYS A 115 30.05 12.29 -68.65
C LYS A 115 29.36 13.41 -69.41
N THR A 116 29.90 14.63 -69.32
CA THR A 116 29.48 15.75 -70.16
C THR A 116 29.86 15.49 -71.63
N LYS A 117 29.38 16.32 -72.57
CA LYS A 117 29.79 16.24 -74.00
C LYS A 117 31.32 16.33 -74.19
N ASN A 118 32.03 16.91 -73.22
CA ASN A 118 33.47 17.10 -73.24
C ASN A 118 34.23 16.00 -72.47
N GLY A 119 33.56 14.91 -72.09
CA GLY A 119 34.17 13.75 -71.43
C GLY A 119 34.41 13.91 -69.93
N ILE A 120 34.05 15.04 -69.32
CA ILE A 120 34.24 15.29 -67.88
C ILE A 120 33.18 14.51 -67.08
N PRO A 121 33.57 13.68 -66.10
CA PRO A 121 32.61 12.97 -65.25
C PRO A 121 31.93 13.93 -64.26
N TYR A 122 30.63 13.77 -64.06
CA TYR A 122 29.83 14.48 -63.07
C TYR A 122 28.85 13.51 -62.39
N VAL A 123 28.44 13.83 -61.17
CA VAL A 123 27.38 13.09 -60.46
C VAL A 123 26.03 13.52 -61.04
N ALA A 124 25.33 12.58 -61.66
CA ALA A 124 24.02 12.80 -62.26
C ALA A 124 22.87 12.34 -61.36
N GLY A 125 23.17 11.69 -60.24
CA GLY A 125 22.16 11.39 -59.22
C GLY A 125 22.71 10.65 -58.01
N ILE A 126 21.99 10.79 -56.90
CA ILE A 126 22.22 10.07 -55.64
C ILE A 126 20.93 9.36 -55.25
N GLY A 127 21.05 8.15 -54.70
CA GLY A 127 19.93 7.42 -54.17
C GLY A 127 20.27 6.74 -52.85
N ALA A 128 19.27 6.63 -51.98
CA ALA A 128 19.34 5.85 -50.76
C ALA A 128 18.04 5.05 -50.60
N GLY A 129 18.12 3.88 -50.01
CA GLY A 129 16.97 3.03 -49.80
C GLY A 129 17.17 2.01 -48.70
N ILE A 130 16.08 1.35 -48.35
CA ILE A 130 16.08 0.14 -47.53
C ILE A 130 15.48 -0.99 -48.33
N GLU A 131 16.10 -2.15 -48.22
CA GLU A 131 15.63 -3.40 -48.81
C GLU A 131 15.38 -4.43 -47.73
N ASP A 132 14.50 -5.36 -48.05
CA ASP A 132 14.41 -6.61 -47.30
C ASP A 132 15.75 -7.37 -47.43
N THR A 133 16.11 -8.19 -46.45
CA THR A 133 17.25 -9.11 -46.53
C THR A 133 17.25 -10.05 -47.73
N ASP A 134 16.10 -10.30 -48.35
CA ASP A 134 15.96 -11.02 -49.62
C ASP A 134 16.27 -10.16 -50.87
N GLY A 135 16.76 -8.93 -50.68
CA GLY A 135 17.16 -8.00 -51.75
C GLY A 135 15.99 -7.32 -52.48
N GLN A 136 14.78 -7.38 -51.92
CA GLN A 136 13.62 -6.70 -52.47
C GLN A 136 13.57 -5.25 -51.96
N PRO A 137 13.59 -4.23 -52.84
CA PRO A 137 13.58 -2.84 -52.40
C PRO A 137 12.22 -2.48 -51.77
N LEU A 138 12.24 -2.11 -50.48
CA LEU A 138 11.05 -1.71 -49.73
C LEU A 138 10.76 -0.21 -49.89
N SER A 139 11.81 0.61 -49.87
CA SER A 139 11.68 2.04 -50.10
C SER A 139 12.96 2.63 -50.67
N ASN A 140 12.83 3.53 -51.63
CA ASN A 140 13.96 4.25 -52.22
C ASN A 140 13.63 5.72 -52.45
N ILE A 141 14.66 6.55 -52.38
CA ILE A 141 14.63 7.94 -52.82
C ILE A 141 15.74 8.08 -53.87
N LEU A 142 15.40 8.69 -55.01
CA LEU A 142 16.35 8.97 -56.08
C LEU A 142 16.25 10.46 -56.44
N LEU A 143 17.37 11.16 -56.32
CA LEU A 143 17.51 12.53 -56.79
C LEU A 143 18.40 12.51 -58.04
N LEU A 144 17.89 13.10 -59.12
CA LEU A 144 18.60 13.23 -60.39
C LEU A 144 18.88 14.71 -60.65
N ALA A 145 20.09 14.99 -61.13
CA ALA A 145 20.41 16.31 -61.64
C ALA A 145 19.85 16.42 -63.07
N ASP A 146 19.04 17.45 -63.31
CA ASP A 146 18.64 17.82 -64.67
C ASP A 146 19.82 18.48 -65.40
N ARG A 147 19.83 18.37 -66.72
CA ARG A 147 20.98 18.68 -67.59
C ARG A 147 21.03 20.12 -68.06
#